data_AF-G5SW26-F1
#
_entry.id   AF-G5SW26-F1
#
_cell.length_a   1.000
_cell.length_b   1.000
_cell.length_c   1.000
_cell.angle_alpha   90.00
_cell.angle_beta   90.00
_cell.angle_gamma   90.00
#
_symmetry.space_group_name_H-M   'P 1'
#
loop_
_entity.id
_entity.type
_entity.pdbx_description
1 polymer ?
#
loop_
_entity_poly.entity_id
_entity_poly.type
_entity_poly.pdbx_seq_one_letter_code
_entity_poly.pdbx_strand_id
1 'polypeptide(L)'
;MKRNKFRGLWYIPVMTFVVSLSACLGSGDETIVLEEGKPAHGIPSDDDADPNPEIGTSTTYIPNVNYTVENSGNDAIVRLDMTGIQDPDSYEWLKLVGTGGNGVNQQNVWVSVDGKPKGIAVYNNSDNQGENAIMVDVVFLVDNSGSMGDEADGIARDIVTWAGELSASDIDVKFGCVGYGGNVGRQYGSLVNGYGVTGALNITDYMELNNFLNNRSVTNTSRTKGYAGDDASELYTVAENSYSRAGGECGVQALRFADEHFSFRLGANRVYVNFTDDANYPGGDDEISVSYVADAMNWNTNKGTIHTVFSGSSSSLNYSIGEAPWLLSEYTGGTVMEVSPTFSGVTLNSLPVTGAMQNSYIIRFTNVSEFMDGQSHEVKVTILSEDGRVRV
;
A
#
# COMPACT_ATOMS: atom_id res chain seq x y z
N MET A 1 18.97 -2.16 -24.24
CA MET A 1 17.63 -1.94 -23.65
C MET A 1 16.96 -3.30 -23.50
N LYS A 2 17.26 -4.02 -22.41
CA LYS A 2 16.66 -5.34 -22.15
C LYS A 2 15.27 -5.08 -21.55
N ARG A 3 14.26 -5.70 -22.15
CA ARG A 3 12.86 -5.64 -21.70
C ARG A 3 12.75 -6.32 -20.34
N ASN A 4 12.34 -5.57 -19.31
CA ASN A 4 11.90 -6.14 -18.04
C ASN A 4 10.64 -6.97 -18.34
N LYS A 5 10.66 -8.25 -17.95
CA LYS A 5 9.51 -9.15 -18.11
C LYS A 5 8.64 -9.01 -16.87
N PHE A 6 7.60 -8.18 -16.95
CA PHE A 6 6.50 -8.25 -15.99
C PHE A 6 5.77 -9.59 -16.22
N ARG A 7 5.66 -10.41 -15.18
CA ARG A 7 4.90 -11.67 -15.23
C ARG A 7 3.55 -11.41 -14.57
N GLY A 8 2.52 -11.16 -15.36
CA GLY A 8 1.13 -11.22 -14.91
C GLY A 8 0.56 -12.61 -15.23
N LEU A 9 0.19 -13.39 -14.21
CA LEU A 9 -0.58 -14.61 -14.38
C LEU A 9 -2.02 -14.36 -13.88
N TRP A 10 -2.98 -14.84 -14.67
CA TRP A 10 -4.41 -14.59 -14.53
C TRP A 10 -5.00 -15.37 -13.35
N TYR A 11 -5.50 -14.66 -12.33
CA TYR A 11 -6.47 -15.16 -11.37
C TYR A 11 -7.63 -14.16 -11.23
N ILE A 12 -8.80 -14.64 -10.80
CA ILE A 12 -10.09 -13.93 -10.84
C ILE A 12 -10.52 -13.58 -9.41
N PRO A 13 -10.67 -12.29 -9.10
CA PRO A 13 -11.80 -11.86 -8.27
C PRO A 13 -12.40 -10.54 -8.74
N VAL A 14 -13.72 -10.41 -8.54
CA VAL A 14 -14.41 -9.13 -8.47
C VAL A 14 -14.04 -8.49 -7.13
N MET A 15 -13.67 -7.21 -7.11
CA MET A 15 -13.27 -6.55 -5.86
C MET A 15 -14.51 -6.03 -5.12
N THR A 16 -15.01 -6.85 -4.21
CA THR A 16 -16.03 -6.48 -3.23
C THR A 16 -15.35 -6.38 -1.88
N PHE A 17 -15.51 -5.25 -1.17
CA PHE A 17 -15.04 -5.15 0.20
C PHE A 17 -16.18 -4.79 1.14
N VAL A 18 -16.11 -5.36 2.35
CA VAL A 18 -17.11 -5.18 3.40
C VAL A 18 -16.62 -4.13 4.37
N VAL A 19 -17.45 -3.12 4.61
CA VAL A 19 -17.12 -1.95 5.41
C VAL A 19 -18.03 -1.93 6.64
N SER A 20 -17.49 -1.65 7.82
CA SER A 20 -18.31 -1.34 8.99
C SER A 20 -18.36 0.18 9.14
N LEU A 21 -19.53 0.77 8.90
CA LEU A 21 -19.76 2.19 9.09
C LEU A 21 -20.30 2.40 10.51
N SER A 22 -19.50 3.02 11.38
CA SER A 22 -19.91 3.34 12.75
C SER A 22 -19.82 4.84 12.97
N ALA A 23 -20.93 5.44 13.43
CA ALA A 23 -20.97 6.83 13.85
C ALA A 23 -21.04 6.92 15.38
N CYS A 24 -20.14 7.68 16.01
CA CYS A 24 -20.39 8.22 17.35
C CYS A 24 -21.19 9.53 17.20
N LEU A 25 -22.47 9.42 16.85
CA LEU A 25 -23.37 10.59 16.91
C LEU A 25 -23.86 10.76 18.35
N GLY A 26 -23.51 11.90 18.93
CA GLY A 26 -24.06 12.38 20.19
C GLY A 26 -25.58 12.47 20.09
N SER A 27 -26.24 12.00 21.14
CA SER A 27 -27.69 11.88 21.28
C SER A 27 -28.51 13.07 20.77
N GLY A 28 -29.60 12.75 20.06
CA GLY A 28 -30.88 13.46 20.24
C GLY A 28 -31.47 14.11 19.00
N ASP A 29 -32.37 13.37 18.34
CA ASP A 29 -33.65 13.87 17.83
C ASP A 29 -33.62 15.10 16.91
N GLU A 30 -33.04 14.97 15.71
CA GLU A 30 -33.36 15.85 14.58
C GLU A 30 -33.71 14.99 13.36
N THR A 31 -35.00 14.99 13.00
CA THR A 31 -35.47 14.48 11.70
C THR A 31 -35.12 15.53 10.65
N ILE A 32 -34.12 15.24 9.82
CA ILE A 32 -33.67 16.17 8.77
C ILE A 32 -34.26 15.71 7.44
N VAL A 33 -35.01 16.63 6.82
CA VAL A 33 -35.44 16.54 5.43
C VAL A 33 -34.27 17.00 4.57
N LEU A 34 -33.70 16.10 3.76
CA LEU A 34 -32.73 16.46 2.73
C LEU A 34 -33.46 17.30 1.67
N GLU A 35 -33.04 18.55 1.45
CA GLU A 35 -33.54 19.34 0.32
C GLU A 35 -33.11 18.68 -0.99
N GLU A 36 -34.07 18.37 -1.85
CA GLU A 36 -33.85 17.94 -3.24
C GLU A 36 -32.88 18.91 -3.95
N GLY A 37 -31.78 18.37 -4.48
CA GLY A 37 -31.12 18.93 -5.66
C GLY A 37 -29.98 19.93 -5.45
N LYS A 38 -29.25 19.91 -4.33
CA LYS A 38 -27.93 20.59 -4.27
C LYS A 38 -26.80 19.64 -3.90
N PRO A 39 -25.65 19.66 -4.62
CA PRO A 39 -24.49 18.87 -4.26
C PRO A 39 -23.92 19.39 -2.92
N ALA A 40 -24.16 18.65 -1.85
CA ALA A 40 -23.46 18.89 -0.59
C ALA A 40 -21.96 18.69 -0.83
N HIS A 41 -21.13 19.65 -0.42
CA HIS A 41 -19.67 19.53 -0.44
C HIS A 41 -19.02 19.27 -1.82
N GLY A 42 -19.70 19.62 -2.93
CA GLY A 42 -19.20 19.35 -4.29
C GLY A 42 -19.32 17.87 -4.72
N ILE A 43 -20.06 17.06 -3.96
CA ILE A 43 -20.37 15.66 -4.28
C ILE A 43 -21.71 15.62 -5.04
N PRO A 44 -21.78 14.97 -6.22
CA PRO A 44 -23.03 14.79 -6.98
C PRO A 44 -24.14 14.07 -6.21
N SER A 45 -25.40 14.29 -6.60
CA SER A 45 -26.55 13.62 -5.98
C SER A 45 -26.58 12.12 -6.32
N ASP A 46 -27.15 11.30 -5.45
CA ASP A 46 -27.45 9.89 -5.76
C ASP A 46 -28.50 9.77 -6.88
N ASP A 47 -29.35 10.77 -7.06
CA ASP A 47 -30.32 10.82 -8.17
C ASP A 47 -29.65 10.95 -9.55
N ASP A 48 -28.42 11.46 -9.58
CA ASP A 48 -27.60 11.57 -10.79
C ASP A 48 -26.74 10.32 -11.02
N ALA A 49 -26.79 9.33 -10.11
CA ALA A 49 -25.92 8.16 -10.14
C ALA A 49 -26.50 7.03 -11.00
N ASP A 50 -25.72 6.59 -11.98
CA ASP A 50 -25.99 5.35 -12.70
C ASP A 50 -25.63 4.12 -11.86
N PRO A 51 -26.34 2.99 -12.01
CA PRO A 51 -25.93 1.74 -11.38
C PRO A 51 -24.57 1.27 -11.88
N ASN A 52 -23.81 0.56 -11.03
CA ASN A 52 -22.56 -0.08 -11.44
C ASN A 52 -22.78 -0.95 -12.69
N PRO A 53 -21.98 -0.77 -13.77
CA PRO A 53 -22.15 -1.57 -14.96
C PRO A 53 -21.76 -3.03 -14.70
N GLU A 54 -22.40 -3.95 -15.44
CA GLU A 54 -22.01 -5.35 -15.47
C GLU A 54 -20.69 -5.49 -16.23
N ILE A 55 -19.60 -5.64 -15.47
CA ILE A 55 -18.29 -6.00 -16.02
C ILE A 55 -18.16 -7.52 -15.93
N GLY A 56 -17.70 -8.15 -17.01
CA GLY A 56 -17.51 -9.60 -17.05
C GLY A 56 -16.39 -10.05 -16.11
N THR A 57 -15.32 -10.62 -16.65
CA THR A 57 -14.13 -10.93 -15.84
C THR A 57 -13.28 -9.66 -15.68
N SER A 58 -12.94 -9.31 -14.43
CA SER A 58 -11.98 -8.25 -14.13
C SER A 58 -10.64 -8.53 -14.83
N THR A 59 -10.03 -7.48 -15.38
CA THR A 59 -8.76 -7.56 -16.12
C THR A 59 -7.58 -7.04 -15.33
N THR A 60 -7.84 -6.31 -14.25
CA THR A 60 -6.84 -5.83 -13.30
C THR A 60 -7.46 -5.73 -11.91
N TYR A 61 -6.66 -5.36 -10.92
CA TYR A 61 -7.03 -5.21 -9.52
C TYR A 61 -6.86 -3.76 -9.09
N ILE A 62 -7.65 -3.30 -8.12
CA ILE A 62 -7.31 -2.06 -7.41
C ILE A 62 -6.24 -2.42 -6.37
N PRO A 63 -5.02 -1.87 -6.42
CA PRO A 63 -3.94 -2.33 -5.56
C PRO A 63 -4.17 -1.98 -4.08
N ASN A 64 -4.90 -0.90 -3.79
CA ASN A 64 -5.15 -0.44 -2.42
C ASN A 64 -6.42 0.42 -2.40
N VAL A 65 -7.37 0.12 -1.52
CA VAL A 65 -8.48 1.02 -1.18
C VAL A 65 -8.53 1.11 0.33
N ASN A 66 -8.25 2.30 0.85
CA ASN A 66 -8.51 2.69 2.22
C ASN A 66 -9.82 3.45 2.27
N TYR A 67 -10.52 3.38 3.41
CA TYR A 67 -11.69 4.21 3.62
C TYR A 67 -11.62 4.94 4.95
N THR A 68 -12.20 6.14 4.96
CA THR A 68 -12.48 6.91 6.17
C THR A 68 -13.89 7.48 6.09
N VAL A 69 -14.47 7.75 7.25
CA VAL A 69 -15.76 8.44 7.36
C VAL A 69 -15.49 9.79 8.00
N GLU A 70 -15.67 10.85 7.24
CA GLU A 70 -15.52 12.23 7.67
C GLU A 70 -16.91 12.77 8.07
N ASN A 71 -17.02 13.32 9.28
CA ASN A 71 -18.23 14.01 9.70
C ASN A 71 -18.11 15.49 9.35
N SER A 72 -19.05 16.01 8.56
CA SER A 72 -19.14 17.40 8.16
C SER A 72 -20.50 17.96 8.58
N GLY A 73 -20.55 18.57 9.76
CA GLY A 73 -21.82 18.95 10.38
C GLY A 73 -22.66 17.71 10.69
N ASN A 74 -23.85 17.61 10.10
CA ASN A 74 -24.74 16.45 10.24
C ASN A 74 -24.55 15.41 9.12
N ASP A 75 -23.68 15.69 8.15
CA ASP A 75 -23.43 14.79 7.03
C ASP A 75 -22.26 13.87 7.32
N ALA A 76 -22.44 12.60 6.94
CA ALA A 76 -21.37 11.64 6.85
C ALA A 76 -20.87 11.55 5.40
N ILE A 77 -19.57 11.74 5.22
CA ILE A 77 -18.89 11.62 3.94
C ILE A 77 -17.97 10.41 4.01
N VAL A 78 -18.21 9.43 3.15
CA VAL A 78 -17.27 8.33 2.94
C VAL A 78 -16.22 8.80 1.95
N ARG A 79 -14.97 8.64 2.36
CA ARG A 79 -13.79 8.91 1.55
C ARG A 79 -13.09 7.57 1.29
N LEU A 80 -12.87 7.24 0.03
CA LEU A 80 -12.06 6.12 -0.42
C LEU A 80 -10.76 6.65 -1.01
N ASP A 81 -9.63 6.32 -0.40
CA ASP A 81 -8.29 6.63 -0.91
C ASP A 81 -7.74 5.41 -1.64
N MET A 82 -7.35 5.58 -2.90
CA MET A 82 -6.89 4.47 -3.73
C MET A 82 -5.66 4.82 -4.55
N THR A 83 -4.80 3.85 -4.81
CA THR A 83 -3.68 4.01 -5.75
C THR A 83 -4.18 4.04 -7.20
N GLY A 84 -3.37 4.63 -8.08
CA GLY A 84 -3.68 4.70 -9.50
C GLY A 84 -3.81 3.31 -10.14
N ILE A 85 -4.69 3.22 -11.14
CA ILE A 85 -4.90 2.00 -11.91
C ILE A 85 -4.20 2.16 -13.26
N GLN A 86 -3.36 1.18 -13.58
CA GLN A 86 -2.63 1.13 -14.84
C GLN A 86 -3.30 0.14 -15.79
N ASP A 87 -3.38 0.49 -17.06
CA ASP A 87 -3.75 -0.43 -18.13
C ASP A 87 -2.65 -1.52 -18.25
N PRO A 88 -2.99 -2.81 -18.08
CA PRO A 88 -2.01 -3.90 -18.08
C PRO A 88 -1.33 -4.12 -19.43
N ASP A 89 -1.93 -3.66 -20.54
CA ASP A 89 -1.39 -3.82 -21.89
C ASP A 89 -0.58 -2.59 -22.33
N SER A 90 -1.13 -1.39 -22.12
CA SER A 90 -0.51 -0.15 -22.58
C SER A 90 0.45 0.48 -21.58
N TYR A 91 0.34 0.13 -20.29
CA TYR A 91 1.05 0.75 -19.17
C TYR A 91 0.70 2.23 -18.96
N GLU A 92 -0.39 2.72 -19.55
CA GLU A 92 -0.91 4.07 -19.32
C GLU A 92 -1.76 4.10 -18.03
N TRP A 93 -1.73 5.23 -17.31
CA TRP A 93 -2.53 5.43 -16.10
C TRP A 93 -3.95 5.89 -16.48
N LEU A 94 -4.96 5.26 -15.88
CA LEU A 94 -6.35 5.63 -16.14
C LEU A 94 -6.66 6.98 -15.50
N LYS A 95 -7.28 7.88 -16.28
CA LYS A 95 -7.94 9.07 -15.73
C LYS A 95 -9.32 8.69 -15.21
N LEU A 96 -9.53 8.72 -13.89
CA LEU A 96 -10.83 8.40 -13.30
C LEU A 96 -11.74 9.62 -13.25
N VAL A 97 -13.01 9.41 -13.59
CA VAL A 97 -14.05 10.44 -13.72
C VAL A 97 -15.32 9.92 -13.06
N GLY A 98 -15.81 10.69 -12.08
CA GLY A 98 -17.02 10.38 -11.31
C GLY A 98 -18.32 10.86 -11.96
N THR A 99 -19.38 10.88 -11.16
CA THR A 99 -20.73 11.26 -11.58
C THR A 99 -20.76 12.67 -12.17
N GLY A 100 -21.37 12.84 -13.34
CA GLY A 100 -21.55 14.15 -13.98
C GLY A 100 -20.29 14.84 -14.49
N GLY A 101 -19.14 14.15 -14.59
CA GLY A 101 -17.90 14.71 -15.15
C GLY A 101 -18.10 15.31 -16.55
N ASN A 102 -17.40 16.42 -16.85
CA ASN A 102 -17.54 17.41 -17.95
C ASN A 102 -17.93 16.90 -19.38
N GLY A 103 -19.04 16.19 -19.52
CA GLY A 103 -19.58 15.63 -20.75
C GLY A 103 -20.37 14.35 -20.51
N VAL A 104 -21.55 14.23 -21.15
CA VAL A 104 -22.32 12.99 -21.20
C VAL A 104 -21.43 11.88 -21.80
N ASN A 105 -21.23 10.77 -21.08
CA ASN A 105 -20.39 9.60 -21.41
C ASN A 105 -18.90 9.60 -20.99
N GLN A 106 -18.46 10.43 -20.04
CA GLN A 106 -17.07 10.36 -19.53
C GLN A 106 -16.89 9.60 -18.22
N GLN A 107 -17.98 9.29 -17.49
CA GLN A 107 -17.88 8.56 -16.23
C GLN A 107 -17.30 7.16 -16.48
N ASN A 108 -16.31 6.78 -15.67
CA ASN A 108 -15.66 5.48 -15.74
C ASN A 108 -15.43 4.84 -14.36
N VAL A 109 -16.00 5.43 -13.31
CA VAL A 109 -16.04 4.88 -11.96
C VAL A 109 -17.46 4.97 -11.42
N TRP A 110 -17.93 3.89 -10.79
CA TRP A 110 -19.23 3.80 -10.13
C TRP A 110 -19.06 3.23 -8.73
N VAL A 111 -19.88 3.71 -7.80
CA VAL A 111 -19.93 3.20 -6.43
C VAL A 111 -21.38 2.88 -6.08
N SER A 112 -21.58 1.75 -5.41
CA SER A 112 -22.84 1.44 -4.73
C SER A 112 -22.59 0.93 -3.32
N VAL A 113 -23.57 1.18 -2.43
CA VAL A 113 -23.62 0.61 -1.08
C VAL A 113 -24.84 -0.30 -0.99
N ASP A 114 -24.63 -1.58 -0.70
CA ASP A 114 -25.66 -2.62 -0.73
C ASP A 114 -26.50 -2.60 -2.03
N GLY A 115 -25.84 -2.35 -3.16
CA GLY A 115 -26.45 -2.25 -4.48
C GLY A 115 -27.21 -0.94 -4.76
N LYS A 116 -27.27 0.01 -3.82
CA LYS A 116 -27.82 1.36 -4.06
C LYS A 116 -26.75 2.26 -4.69
N PRO A 117 -26.95 2.78 -5.92
CA PRO A 117 -25.98 3.64 -6.58
C PRO A 117 -25.73 4.94 -5.80
N LYS A 118 -24.48 5.42 -5.84
CA LYS A 118 -24.04 6.63 -5.15
C LYS A 118 -23.52 7.68 -6.13
N GLY A 119 -23.89 8.94 -5.90
CA GLY A 119 -23.25 10.08 -6.54
C GLY A 119 -21.84 10.25 -6.02
N ILE A 120 -20.83 10.29 -6.90
CA ILE A 120 -19.42 10.33 -6.48
C ILE A 120 -18.66 11.52 -7.05
N ALA A 121 -17.85 12.14 -6.20
CA ALA A 121 -16.79 13.04 -6.62
C ALA A 121 -15.45 12.28 -6.66
N VAL A 122 -14.64 12.54 -7.68
CA VAL A 122 -13.33 11.91 -7.87
C VAL A 122 -12.27 12.99 -7.94
N TYR A 123 -11.24 12.87 -7.10
CA TYR A 123 -10.11 13.77 -7.03
C TYR A 123 -8.84 12.98 -7.33
N ASN A 124 -7.92 13.56 -8.09
CA ASN A 124 -6.61 12.98 -8.37
C ASN A 124 -5.51 13.86 -7.77
N ASN A 125 -4.42 13.23 -7.33
CA ASN A 125 -3.23 13.92 -6.80
C ASN A 125 -2.60 14.91 -7.79
N SER A 126 -2.61 14.62 -9.10
CA SER A 126 -2.06 15.52 -10.12
C SER A 126 -2.94 16.74 -10.41
N ASP A 127 -4.23 16.69 -10.07
CA ASP A 127 -5.21 17.74 -10.39
C ASP A 127 -5.60 18.59 -9.16
N ASN A 128 -5.29 18.18 -7.91
CA ASN A 128 -5.72 18.86 -6.69
C ASN A 128 -4.58 19.06 -5.68
N GLN A 129 -4.37 20.32 -5.26
CA GLN A 129 -3.46 20.66 -4.17
C GLN A 129 -4.23 21.16 -2.94
N GLY A 130 -3.76 20.83 -1.73
CA GLY A 130 -4.32 21.32 -0.45
C GLY A 130 -4.93 20.23 0.43
N GLU A 131 -6.08 20.49 1.06
CA GLU A 131 -6.75 19.62 2.05
C GLU A 131 -7.14 18.22 1.52
N ASN A 132 -7.02 17.98 0.21
CA ASN A 132 -7.29 16.72 -0.47
C ASN A 132 -6.01 16.03 -1.00
N ALA A 133 -4.82 16.38 -0.50
CA ALA A 133 -3.59 15.67 -0.88
C ALA A 133 -3.64 14.23 -0.35
N ILE A 134 -3.35 13.26 -1.21
CA ILE A 134 -3.32 11.85 -0.79
C ILE A 134 -2.05 11.63 0.03
N MET A 135 -2.26 11.25 1.29
CA MET A 135 -1.19 10.86 2.19
C MET A 135 -0.72 9.45 1.83
N VAL A 136 0.58 9.27 1.70
CA VAL A 136 1.18 7.95 1.44
C VAL A 136 2.31 7.67 2.43
N ASP A 137 2.23 6.53 3.09
CA ASP A 137 3.29 6.04 3.98
C ASP A 137 4.00 4.87 3.30
N VAL A 138 5.27 5.06 2.97
CA VAL A 138 6.10 4.07 2.27
C VAL A 138 7.07 3.41 3.24
N VAL A 139 7.02 2.10 3.39
CA VAL A 139 7.95 1.35 4.25
C VAL A 139 8.86 0.46 3.41
N PHE A 140 10.16 0.63 3.58
CA PHE A 140 11.19 -0.19 2.95
C PHE A 140 11.54 -1.38 3.84
N LEU A 141 11.28 -2.60 3.38
CA LEU A 141 11.67 -3.83 4.06
C LEU A 141 12.93 -4.37 3.37
N VAL A 142 14.05 -4.37 4.07
CA VAL A 142 15.37 -4.60 3.45
C VAL A 142 16.07 -5.77 4.11
N ASP A 143 16.36 -6.79 3.30
CA ASP A 143 17.18 -7.90 3.70
C ASP A 143 18.64 -7.48 3.97
N ASN A 144 19.15 -7.85 5.14
CA ASN A 144 20.50 -7.60 5.63
C ASN A 144 21.34 -8.87 5.77
N SER A 145 20.94 -9.94 5.10
CA SER A 145 21.72 -11.17 4.96
C SER A 145 23.09 -10.90 4.35
N GLY A 146 24.00 -11.86 4.48
CA GLY A 146 25.35 -11.72 3.92
C GLY A 146 25.37 -11.74 2.39
N SER A 147 24.38 -12.35 1.74
CA SER A 147 24.29 -12.49 0.28
C SER A 147 23.90 -11.19 -0.41
N MET A 148 23.11 -10.34 0.27
CA MET A 148 22.75 -8.98 -0.15
C MET A 148 23.91 -7.96 -0.18
N GLY A 149 25.15 -8.43 0.02
CA GLY A 149 26.30 -7.58 0.23
C GLY A 149 26.66 -6.71 -0.98
N ASP A 150 26.44 -7.19 -2.20
CA ASP A 150 26.75 -6.46 -3.42
C ASP A 150 25.66 -5.43 -3.77
N GLU A 151 24.43 -5.67 -3.31
CA GLU A 151 23.26 -4.84 -3.59
C GLU A 151 23.04 -3.73 -2.57
N ALA A 152 23.38 -3.95 -1.30
CA ALA A 152 22.92 -3.12 -0.18
C ALA A 152 23.25 -1.62 -0.31
N ASP A 153 24.44 -1.28 -0.81
CA ASP A 153 24.80 0.13 -1.06
C ASP A 153 23.99 0.74 -2.21
N GLY A 154 23.71 -0.06 -3.26
CA GLY A 154 22.87 0.34 -4.39
C GLY A 154 21.41 0.54 -3.99
N ILE A 155 20.87 -0.39 -3.20
CA ILE A 155 19.51 -0.31 -2.64
C ILE A 155 19.36 0.95 -1.79
N ALA A 156 20.27 1.20 -0.85
CA ALA A 156 20.18 2.38 0.01
C ALA A 156 20.29 3.69 -0.78
N ARG A 157 21.19 3.75 -1.78
CA ARG A 157 21.30 4.90 -2.69
C ARG A 157 19.98 5.15 -3.42
N ASP A 158 19.36 4.09 -3.96
CA ASP A 158 18.15 4.22 -4.76
C ASP A 158 16.93 4.54 -3.89
N ILE A 159 16.83 3.98 -2.68
CA ILE A 159 15.82 4.36 -1.67
C ILE A 159 15.91 5.85 -1.38
N VAL A 160 17.10 6.37 -1.07
CA VAL A 160 17.28 7.79 -0.75
C VAL A 160 16.98 8.68 -1.95
N THR A 161 17.42 8.28 -3.15
CA THR A 161 17.16 9.05 -4.37
C THR A 161 15.65 9.13 -4.62
N TRP A 162 14.97 7.99 -4.58
CA TRP A 162 13.53 7.90 -4.82
C TRP A 162 12.70 8.61 -3.75
N ALA A 163 13.02 8.42 -2.46
CA ALA A 163 12.34 9.12 -1.37
C ALA A 163 12.52 10.64 -1.49
N GLY A 164 13.69 11.12 -1.94
CA GLY A 164 13.92 12.54 -2.21
C GLY A 164 13.06 13.07 -3.36
N GLU A 165 12.93 12.31 -4.44
CA GLU A 165 12.08 12.68 -5.58
C GLU A 165 10.59 12.71 -5.21
N LEU A 166 10.10 11.71 -4.48
CA LEU A 166 8.72 11.68 -4.00
C LEU A 166 8.44 12.84 -3.05
N SER A 167 9.37 13.14 -2.13
CA SER A 167 9.24 14.27 -1.20
C SER A 167 9.27 15.63 -1.90
N ALA A 168 9.84 15.70 -3.10
CA ALA A 168 9.86 16.90 -3.95
C ALA A 168 8.66 16.96 -4.93
N SER A 169 7.83 15.91 -4.97
CA SER A 169 6.61 15.86 -5.77
C SER A 169 5.40 16.38 -4.99
N ASP A 170 4.23 16.46 -5.63
CA ASP A 170 2.98 16.93 -5.00
C ASP A 170 2.29 15.84 -4.13
N ILE A 171 3.03 14.80 -3.70
CA ILE A 171 2.52 13.74 -2.84
C ILE A 171 2.89 14.05 -1.39
N ASP A 172 1.92 13.98 -0.47
CA ASP A 172 2.21 14.03 0.96
C ASP A 172 2.74 12.67 1.45
N VAL A 173 4.05 12.46 1.28
CA VAL A 173 4.72 11.19 1.55
C VAL A 173 5.52 11.20 2.87
N LYS A 174 5.44 10.09 3.60
CA LYS A 174 6.33 9.77 4.73
C LYS A 174 6.93 8.38 4.54
N PHE A 175 8.03 8.12 5.24
CA PHE A 175 8.83 6.92 5.03
C PHE A 175 9.15 6.20 6.32
N GLY A 176 9.12 4.87 6.27
CA GLY A 176 9.69 4.01 7.30
C GLY A 176 10.71 3.03 6.68
N CYS A 177 11.50 2.39 7.52
CA CYS A 177 12.42 1.35 7.07
C CYS A 177 12.58 0.26 8.12
N VAL A 178 12.57 -1.01 7.70
CA VAL A 178 12.84 -2.17 8.53
C VAL A 178 13.92 -3.02 7.87
N GLY A 179 15.02 -3.26 8.57
CA GLY A 179 16.05 -4.20 8.16
C GLY A 179 15.80 -5.59 8.75
N TYR A 180 15.97 -6.68 7.99
CA TYR A 180 15.76 -8.06 8.48
C TYR A 180 16.85 -9.05 8.03
N GLY A 181 16.73 -10.34 8.36
CA GLY A 181 17.62 -11.38 7.80
C GLY A 181 18.95 -11.55 8.54
N GLY A 182 19.04 -11.06 9.79
CA GLY A 182 20.23 -11.26 10.63
C GLY A 182 19.90 -11.25 12.12
N ASN A 183 20.94 -11.34 12.95
CA ASN A 183 20.79 -11.36 14.41
C ASN A 183 20.27 -10.01 14.94
N VAL A 184 19.26 -10.07 15.80
CA VAL A 184 18.79 -8.93 16.58
C VAL A 184 19.84 -8.57 17.65
N GLY A 185 20.04 -7.28 17.94
CA GLY A 185 20.82 -6.89 19.14
C GLY A 185 22.23 -6.33 18.95
N ARG A 186 22.73 -6.12 17.73
CA ARG A 186 24.08 -5.55 17.57
C ARG A 186 24.25 -4.15 18.16
N GLN A 187 23.15 -3.41 18.42
CA GLN A 187 23.21 -2.05 18.95
C GLN A 187 23.52 -1.95 20.45
N TYR A 188 23.28 -3.00 21.26
CA TYR A 188 23.44 -2.96 22.73
C TYR A 188 24.28 -4.12 23.33
N GLY A 189 24.99 -4.88 22.49
CA GLY A 189 25.99 -5.85 22.96
C GLY A 189 25.45 -7.22 23.37
N SER A 190 24.15 -7.49 23.16
CA SER A 190 23.56 -8.82 23.30
C SER A 190 23.27 -9.40 21.91
N LEU A 191 23.86 -10.54 21.56
CA LEU A 191 23.50 -11.28 20.36
C LEU A 191 22.37 -12.24 20.73
N VAL A 192 21.16 -11.99 20.24
CA VAL A 192 20.13 -13.04 20.22
C VAL A 192 20.40 -13.89 18.99
N ASN A 193 20.63 -15.19 19.20
CA ASN A 193 20.75 -16.15 18.10
C ASN A 193 19.36 -16.32 17.46
N GLY A 194 19.18 -15.79 16.26
CA GLY A 194 17.95 -15.93 15.48
C GLY A 194 17.90 -14.95 14.32
N TYR A 195 17.25 -15.33 13.22
CA TYR A 195 16.98 -14.41 12.12
C TYR A 195 15.79 -13.52 12.50
N GLY A 196 16.05 -12.23 12.63
CA GLY A 196 15.10 -11.28 13.20
C GLY A 196 15.02 -9.96 12.46
N VAL A 197 14.24 -9.04 13.02
CA VAL A 197 14.30 -7.62 12.70
C VAL A 197 15.60 -7.05 13.24
N THR A 198 16.45 -6.55 12.35
CA THR A 198 17.83 -6.10 12.65
C THR A 198 17.95 -4.59 12.81
N GLY A 199 16.93 -3.85 12.39
CA GLY A 199 16.85 -2.41 12.53
C GLY A 199 15.50 -1.88 12.10
N ALA A 200 15.15 -0.71 12.62
CA ALA A 200 13.90 -0.05 12.29
C ALA A 200 14.01 1.47 12.43
N LEU A 201 13.31 2.17 11.56
CA LEU A 201 13.03 3.60 11.61
C LEU A 201 11.54 3.76 11.34
N ASN A 202 10.81 4.28 12.32
CA ASN A 202 9.37 4.53 12.22
C ASN A 202 9.06 5.58 11.13
N ILE A 203 7.78 5.76 10.81
CA ILE A 203 7.27 6.75 9.85
C ILE A 203 7.82 8.14 10.16
N THR A 204 8.58 8.67 9.22
CA THR A 204 9.31 9.94 9.33
C THR A 204 9.44 10.64 7.98
N ASP A 205 10.15 11.76 7.94
CA ASP A 205 10.47 12.48 6.72
C ASP A 205 11.71 11.94 6.00
N TYR A 206 11.91 12.43 4.77
CA TYR A 206 13.04 12.08 3.93
C TYR A 206 14.40 12.34 4.58
N MET A 207 14.55 13.42 5.35
CA MET A 207 15.85 13.80 5.92
C MET A 207 16.26 12.79 6.99
N GLU A 208 15.33 12.35 7.83
CA GLU A 208 15.59 11.31 8.83
C GLU A 208 15.87 9.94 8.18
N LEU A 209 15.12 9.56 7.15
CA LEU A 209 15.40 8.34 6.38
C LEU A 209 16.82 8.37 5.77
N ASN A 210 17.18 9.48 5.12
CA ASN A 210 18.52 9.64 4.54
C ASN A 210 19.61 9.57 5.61
N ASN A 211 19.39 10.19 6.77
CA ASN A 211 20.31 10.10 7.90
C ASN A 211 20.47 8.66 8.41
N PHE A 212 19.37 7.92 8.53
CA PHE A 212 19.39 6.51 8.93
C PHE A 212 20.19 5.65 7.94
N LEU A 213 20.01 5.83 6.63
CA LEU A 213 20.65 5.00 5.62
C LEU A 213 22.11 5.36 5.33
N ASN A 214 22.48 6.65 5.47
CA ASN A 214 23.78 7.16 5.01
C ASN A 214 24.63 7.81 6.11
N ASN A 215 24.03 8.47 7.10
CA ASN A 215 24.74 9.40 7.99
C ASN A 215 25.13 8.76 9.34
N ARG A 216 25.56 7.49 9.30
CA ARG A 216 26.00 6.72 10.47
C ARG A 216 27.38 6.07 10.31
N SER A 217 28.14 6.46 9.27
CA SER A 217 29.41 5.82 8.88
C SER A 217 29.26 4.30 8.65
N VAL A 218 28.12 3.90 8.08
CA VAL A 218 27.78 2.51 7.77
C VAL A 218 27.79 2.29 6.25
N THR A 219 28.10 1.06 5.85
CA THR A 219 28.08 0.62 4.45
C THR A 219 27.44 -0.76 4.36
N ASN A 220 27.11 -1.18 3.13
CA ASN A 220 26.66 -2.54 2.86
C ASN A 220 25.40 -2.89 3.70
N THR A 221 25.21 -4.15 4.09
CA THR A 221 24.08 -4.67 4.88
C THR A 221 23.97 -4.10 6.30
N SER A 222 24.79 -3.10 6.65
CA SER A 222 24.67 -2.36 7.91
C SER A 222 23.83 -1.08 7.77
N ARG A 223 23.46 -0.68 6.55
CA ARG A 223 22.73 0.58 6.30
C ARG A 223 21.32 0.61 6.89
N THR A 224 20.64 -0.52 6.97
CA THR A 224 19.31 -0.63 7.61
C THR A 224 19.37 -1.38 8.95
N LYS A 225 20.57 -1.63 9.49
CA LYS A 225 20.75 -2.20 10.83
C LYS A 225 20.68 -1.12 11.90
N GLY A 226 20.23 -1.50 13.09
CA GLY A 226 20.03 -0.60 14.23
C GLY A 226 18.71 0.17 14.18
N TYR A 227 18.35 0.75 15.31
CA TYR A 227 17.09 1.40 15.60
C TYR A 227 17.33 2.90 15.76
N ALA A 228 16.45 3.71 15.17
CA ALA A 228 16.53 5.17 15.17
C ALA A 228 15.12 5.78 15.33
N GLY A 229 15.09 7.08 15.67
CA GLY A 229 13.86 7.78 16.07
C GLY A 229 13.72 7.87 17.59
N ASP A 230 12.72 8.62 18.04
CA ASP A 230 12.43 8.81 19.48
C ASP A 230 11.97 7.51 20.17
N ASP A 231 11.41 6.57 19.39
CA ASP A 231 10.91 5.27 19.80
C ASP A 231 11.92 4.12 19.57
N ALA A 232 13.17 4.43 19.23
CA ALA A 232 14.19 3.44 18.89
C ALA A 232 14.38 2.33 19.96
N SER A 233 14.30 2.69 21.25
CA SER A 233 14.42 1.73 22.35
C SER A 233 13.21 0.79 22.45
N GLU A 234 12.01 1.28 22.13
CA GLU A 234 10.78 0.49 22.11
C GLU A 234 10.80 -0.48 20.94
N LEU A 235 11.09 0.02 19.73
CA LEU A 235 11.24 -0.80 18.53
C LEU A 235 12.29 -1.91 18.72
N TYR A 236 13.42 -1.58 19.35
CA TYR A 236 14.44 -2.56 19.71
C TYR A 236 13.89 -3.65 20.64
N THR A 237 13.23 -3.25 21.71
CA THR A 237 12.70 -4.16 22.74
C THR A 237 11.66 -5.11 22.14
N VAL A 238 10.77 -4.60 21.28
CA VAL A 238 9.78 -5.42 20.59
C VAL A 238 10.45 -6.40 19.63
N ALA A 239 11.44 -5.92 18.87
CA ALA A 239 12.16 -6.76 17.92
C ALA A 239 12.89 -7.92 18.63
N GLU A 240 13.58 -7.62 19.74
CA GLU A 240 14.30 -8.59 20.56
C GLU A 240 13.37 -9.63 21.18
N ASN A 241 12.20 -9.22 21.67
CA ASN A 241 11.31 -10.10 22.41
C ASN A 241 10.33 -10.90 21.55
N SER A 242 10.01 -10.42 20.34
CA SER A 242 8.88 -10.97 19.56
C SER A 242 9.14 -11.19 18.08
N TYR A 243 10.20 -10.60 17.51
CA TYR A 243 10.52 -10.66 16.08
C TYR A 243 11.95 -11.15 15.81
N SER A 244 12.40 -12.12 16.60
CA SER A 244 13.70 -12.81 16.46
C SER A 244 13.51 -14.32 16.24
N ARG A 245 12.50 -14.71 15.45
CA ARG A 245 11.99 -16.10 15.42
C ARG A 245 11.95 -16.75 14.04
N ALA A 246 12.34 -16.04 12.99
CA ALA A 246 12.38 -16.60 11.64
C ALA A 246 13.47 -17.69 11.51
N GLY A 247 13.26 -18.61 10.56
CA GLY A 247 14.23 -19.64 10.22
C GLY A 247 15.38 -19.14 9.34
N GLY A 248 15.23 -17.95 8.74
CA GLY A 248 16.14 -17.33 7.79
C GLY A 248 15.69 -15.92 7.42
N GLU A 249 16.00 -15.51 6.19
CA GLU A 249 15.53 -14.25 5.59
C GLU A 249 14.01 -14.26 5.48
N CYS A 250 13.33 -13.36 6.20
CA CYS A 250 11.87 -13.39 6.30
C CYS A 250 11.30 -11.97 6.20
N GLY A 251 10.92 -11.60 4.98
CA GLY A 251 10.30 -10.31 4.68
C GLY A 251 8.94 -10.13 5.35
N VAL A 252 8.18 -11.22 5.57
CA VAL A 252 6.88 -11.13 6.27
C VAL A 252 7.05 -10.77 7.75
N GLN A 253 8.12 -11.24 8.40
CA GLN A 253 8.44 -10.83 9.77
C GLN A 253 8.70 -9.31 9.83
N ALA A 254 9.43 -8.77 8.86
CA ALA A 254 9.68 -7.32 8.77
C ALA A 254 8.40 -6.53 8.45
N LEU A 255 7.57 -7.05 7.55
CA LEU A 255 6.28 -6.49 7.17
C LEU A 255 5.35 -6.36 8.37
N ARG A 256 5.19 -7.45 9.14
CA ARG A 256 4.35 -7.45 10.33
C ARG A 256 4.88 -6.53 11.41
N PHE A 257 6.20 -6.50 11.60
CA PHE A 257 6.82 -5.57 12.55
C PHE A 257 6.46 -4.12 12.22
N ALA A 258 6.52 -3.73 10.94
CA ALA A 258 6.09 -2.42 10.51
C ALA A 258 4.59 -2.20 10.74
N ASP A 259 3.73 -3.10 10.24
CA ASP A 259 2.26 -2.99 10.36
C ASP A 259 1.78 -2.81 11.81
N GLU A 260 2.40 -3.55 12.75
CA GLU A 260 1.98 -3.59 14.15
C GLU A 260 2.59 -2.49 15.02
N HIS A 261 3.76 -1.95 14.65
CA HIS A 261 4.53 -1.06 15.53
C HIS A 261 4.89 0.30 14.93
N PHE A 262 4.62 0.54 13.65
CA PHE A 262 4.81 1.86 13.06
C PHE A 262 3.59 2.76 13.26
N SER A 263 3.87 4.04 13.47
CA SER A 263 2.87 5.09 13.67
C SER A 263 2.39 5.63 12.33
N PHE A 264 1.68 4.80 11.56
CA PHE A 264 1.09 5.22 10.29
C PHE A 264 0.11 6.38 10.47
N ARG A 265 0.12 7.31 9.52
CA ARG A 265 -0.81 8.44 9.51
C ARG A 265 -2.23 7.95 9.23
N LEU A 266 -3.19 8.46 9.98
CA LEU A 266 -4.60 8.13 9.76
C LEU A 266 -5.03 8.55 8.36
N GLY A 267 -5.58 7.63 7.58
CA GLY A 267 -6.00 7.87 6.20
C GLY A 267 -4.86 7.85 5.16
N ALA A 268 -3.62 7.55 5.55
CA ALA A 268 -2.54 7.37 4.59
C ALA A 268 -2.62 6.01 3.90
N ASN A 269 -2.42 6.01 2.58
CA ASN A 269 -2.20 4.79 1.83
C ASN A 269 -0.87 4.16 2.24
N ARG A 270 -0.91 2.91 2.67
CA ARG A 270 0.29 2.15 3.07
C ARG A 270 0.88 1.42 1.87
N VAL A 271 2.16 1.63 1.63
CA VAL A 271 2.93 0.98 0.56
C VAL A 271 4.18 0.37 1.16
N TYR A 272 4.44 -0.90 0.87
CA TYR A 272 5.66 -1.59 1.29
C TYR A 272 6.50 -1.94 0.07
N VAL A 273 7.81 -1.83 0.20
CA VAL A 273 8.75 -2.32 -0.82
C VAL A 273 9.72 -3.28 -0.17
N ASN A 274 9.60 -4.56 -0.50
CA ASN A 274 10.43 -5.65 0.01
C ASN A 274 11.62 -5.91 -0.91
N PHE A 275 12.83 -5.87 -0.37
CA PHE A 275 14.09 -6.13 -1.08
C PHE A 275 14.75 -7.39 -0.54
N THR A 276 15.00 -8.37 -1.41
CA THR A 276 15.66 -9.64 -1.05
C THR A 276 16.28 -10.33 -2.25
N ASP A 277 17.17 -11.28 -2.01
CA ASP A 277 17.74 -12.18 -3.00
C ASP A 277 17.35 -13.65 -2.79
N ASP A 278 16.58 -13.96 -1.74
CA ASP A 278 16.15 -15.32 -1.38
C ASP A 278 14.64 -15.45 -1.11
N ALA A 279 14.21 -16.66 -0.77
CA ALA A 279 12.85 -16.99 -0.35
C ALA A 279 12.51 -16.41 1.04
N ASN A 280 11.22 -16.37 1.36
CA ASN A 280 10.78 -16.09 2.73
C ASN A 280 10.97 -17.35 3.61
N TYR A 281 11.65 -17.23 4.75
CA TYR A 281 11.97 -18.36 5.64
C TYR A 281 11.28 -18.24 6.99
N PRO A 282 9.99 -18.63 7.10
CA PRO A 282 9.22 -18.50 8.34
C PRO A 282 9.67 -19.44 9.46
N GLY A 283 10.50 -20.44 9.19
CA GLY A 283 10.91 -21.44 10.20
C GLY A 283 9.75 -22.33 10.69
N GLY A 284 8.66 -22.42 9.92
CA GLY A 284 7.45 -23.14 10.30
C GLY A 284 6.44 -22.32 11.10
N ASP A 285 6.67 -21.01 11.27
CA ASP A 285 5.70 -20.09 11.87
C ASP A 285 4.76 -19.53 10.79
N ASP A 286 3.52 -20.01 10.80
CA ASP A 286 2.48 -19.61 9.84
C ASP A 286 2.19 -18.11 9.91
N GLU A 287 2.40 -17.44 11.05
CA GLU A 287 2.12 -16.01 11.16
C GLU A 287 3.18 -15.12 10.48
N ILE A 288 4.29 -15.69 10.01
CA ILE A 288 5.32 -15.00 9.21
C ILE A 288 5.58 -15.71 7.87
N SER A 289 4.62 -16.52 7.43
CA SER A 289 4.56 -17.11 6.09
C SER A 289 3.97 -16.12 5.08
N VAL A 290 4.33 -16.22 3.80
CA VAL A 290 3.63 -15.48 2.73
C VAL A 290 2.13 -15.82 2.68
N SER A 291 1.73 -17.01 3.14
CA SER A 291 0.33 -17.42 3.23
C SER A 291 -0.48 -16.61 4.24
N TYR A 292 0.17 -16.04 5.27
CA TYR A 292 -0.47 -15.08 6.19
C TYR A 292 -1.02 -13.89 5.42
N VAL A 293 -0.27 -13.39 4.43
CA VAL A 293 -0.65 -12.25 3.59
C VAL A 293 -1.72 -12.61 2.55
N ALA A 294 -1.82 -13.89 2.17
CA ALA A 294 -2.85 -14.35 1.24
C ALA A 294 -4.26 -14.32 1.84
N ASP A 295 -4.38 -14.39 3.17
CA ASP A 295 -5.65 -14.37 3.87
C ASP A 295 -6.11 -12.93 4.11
N ALA A 296 -7.21 -12.54 3.49
CA ALA A 296 -7.81 -11.21 3.64
C ALA A 296 -8.24 -10.88 5.08
N MET A 297 -8.38 -11.87 5.97
CA MET A 297 -8.62 -11.63 7.40
C MET A 297 -7.37 -11.17 8.14
N ASN A 298 -6.19 -11.57 7.66
CA ASN A 298 -4.89 -11.21 8.22
C ASN A 298 -4.32 -9.96 7.53
N TRP A 299 -4.49 -9.86 6.21
CA TRP A 299 -4.01 -8.78 5.37
C TRP A 299 -5.11 -8.28 4.41
N ASN A 300 -5.99 -7.43 4.92
CA ASN A 300 -6.96 -6.72 4.09
C ASN A 300 -6.35 -5.51 3.38
N THR A 301 -7.11 -4.88 2.49
CA THR A 301 -6.67 -3.72 1.71
C THR A 301 -6.20 -2.55 2.58
N ASN A 302 -6.76 -2.37 3.78
CA ASN A 302 -6.35 -1.29 4.68
C ASN A 302 -4.92 -1.47 5.23
N LYS A 303 -4.37 -2.69 5.16
CA LYS A 303 -2.99 -2.95 5.56
C LYS A 303 -1.97 -2.55 4.50
N GLY A 304 -2.40 -2.33 3.26
CA GLY A 304 -1.58 -1.77 2.19
C GLY A 304 -1.08 -2.76 1.15
N THR A 305 -0.41 -2.22 0.13
CA THR A 305 0.14 -2.97 -1.02
C THR A 305 1.63 -3.26 -0.81
N ILE A 306 2.08 -4.44 -1.23
CA ILE A 306 3.47 -4.87 -1.08
C ILE A 306 4.11 -5.07 -2.46
N HIS A 307 5.17 -4.33 -2.74
CA HIS A 307 5.97 -4.48 -3.96
C HIS A 307 7.24 -5.25 -3.63
N THR A 308 7.66 -6.16 -4.51
CA THR A 308 8.86 -6.98 -4.30
C THR A 308 9.92 -6.64 -5.34
N VAL A 309 11.10 -6.26 -4.87
CA VAL A 309 12.31 -6.10 -5.67
C VAL A 309 13.25 -7.25 -5.33
N PHE A 310 13.54 -8.09 -6.32
CA PHE A 310 14.18 -9.38 -6.12
C PHE A 310 15.42 -9.52 -7.01
N SER A 311 16.61 -9.69 -6.42
CA SER A 311 17.87 -9.83 -7.16
C SER A 311 18.31 -11.28 -7.40
N GLY A 312 17.63 -12.23 -6.77
CA GLY A 312 17.86 -13.66 -7.01
C GLY A 312 17.32 -14.12 -8.37
N SER A 313 17.59 -15.38 -8.73
CA SER A 313 16.99 -15.97 -9.93
C SER A 313 15.73 -16.74 -9.56
N SER A 314 14.63 -16.39 -10.24
CA SER A 314 13.35 -17.07 -10.13
C SER A 314 13.46 -18.58 -10.49
N SER A 315 14.58 -19.02 -11.04
CA SER A 315 14.84 -20.40 -11.44
C SER A 315 15.86 -21.13 -10.55
N SER A 316 16.57 -20.40 -9.68
CA SER A 316 17.56 -20.96 -8.76
C SER A 316 17.03 -21.13 -7.34
N LEU A 317 16.00 -20.38 -6.93
CA LEU A 317 15.38 -20.64 -5.63
C LEU A 317 14.53 -21.91 -5.67
N ASN A 318 14.59 -22.66 -4.58
CA ASN A 318 13.83 -23.88 -4.44
C ASN A 318 12.44 -23.56 -3.87
N TYR A 319 11.45 -23.27 -4.73
CA TYR A 319 10.05 -22.97 -4.33
C TYR A 319 9.28 -24.15 -3.73
N SER A 320 9.93 -25.27 -3.48
CA SER A 320 9.28 -26.45 -2.90
C SER A 320 8.63 -26.18 -1.53
N ILE A 321 8.98 -25.07 -0.87
CA ILE A 321 8.40 -24.64 0.40
C ILE A 321 7.21 -23.66 0.27
N GLY A 322 6.87 -23.18 -0.93
CA GLY A 322 5.71 -22.28 -1.13
C GLY A 322 5.89 -20.83 -0.67
N GLU A 323 7.12 -20.39 -0.40
CA GLU A 323 7.44 -19.10 0.24
C GLU A 323 8.16 -18.13 -0.72
N ALA A 324 7.70 -18.05 -1.99
CA ALA A 324 8.32 -17.14 -2.94
C ALA A 324 8.06 -15.67 -2.52
N PRO A 325 9.08 -14.79 -2.52
CA PRO A 325 8.96 -13.44 -1.93
C PRO A 325 8.07 -12.52 -2.76
N TRP A 326 7.87 -12.81 -4.05
CA TRP A 326 6.98 -12.06 -4.93
C TRP A 326 5.49 -12.40 -4.73
N LEU A 327 5.17 -13.49 -4.01
CA LEU A 327 3.78 -13.80 -3.67
C LEU A 327 3.15 -12.69 -2.82
N LEU A 328 3.96 -11.95 -2.05
CA LEU A 328 3.51 -10.76 -1.33
C LEU A 328 2.90 -9.72 -2.27
N SER A 329 3.53 -9.51 -3.43
CA SER A 329 3.00 -8.64 -4.48
C SER A 329 1.79 -9.24 -5.16
N GLU A 330 1.81 -10.53 -5.48
CA GLU A 330 0.66 -11.18 -6.11
C GLU A 330 -0.60 -11.14 -5.23
N TYR A 331 -0.47 -11.35 -3.92
CA TYR A 331 -1.59 -11.35 -2.99
C TYR A 331 -2.15 -9.95 -2.70
N THR A 332 -1.32 -8.91 -2.82
CA THR A 332 -1.73 -7.54 -2.51
C THR A 332 -1.95 -6.65 -3.73
N GLY A 333 -1.81 -7.21 -4.95
CA GLY A 333 -1.89 -6.43 -6.20
C GLY A 333 -0.67 -5.51 -6.43
N GLY A 334 0.44 -5.77 -5.75
CA GLY A 334 1.70 -5.07 -5.92
C GLY A 334 2.47 -5.54 -7.16
N THR A 335 3.69 -5.01 -7.31
CA THR A 335 4.52 -5.23 -8.50
C THR A 335 5.79 -5.98 -8.17
N VAL A 336 6.20 -6.88 -9.06
CA VAL A 336 7.44 -7.65 -8.94
C VAL A 336 8.48 -7.07 -9.90
N MET A 337 9.67 -6.77 -9.38
CA MET A 337 10.81 -6.33 -10.16
C MET A 337 12.00 -7.27 -9.95
N GLU A 338 12.37 -8.00 -11.00
CA GLU A 338 13.61 -8.77 -11.01
C GLU A 338 14.79 -7.87 -11.39
N VAL A 339 15.86 -7.92 -10.60
CA VAL A 339 17.05 -7.08 -10.76
C VAL A 339 18.33 -7.92 -10.82
N SER A 340 19.43 -7.30 -11.22
CA SER A 340 20.75 -7.94 -11.16
C SER A 340 21.24 -8.08 -9.71
N PRO A 341 22.02 -9.12 -9.33
CA PRO A 341 22.68 -9.26 -8.02
C PRO A 341 23.67 -8.15 -7.62
N THR A 342 23.82 -7.13 -8.44
CA THR A 342 24.65 -5.94 -8.14
C THR A 342 23.79 -4.68 -8.04
N PHE A 343 22.46 -4.84 -8.13
CA PHE A 343 21.49 -3.77 -8.24
C PHE A 343 21.85 -2.72 -9.33
N SER A 344 22.59 -3.16 -10.37
CA SER A 344 23.15 -2.27 -11.38
C SER A 344 22.14 -1.99 -12.50
N GLY A 345 22.00 -0.72 -12.85
CA GLY A 345 21.13 -0.27 -13.95
C GLY A 345 19.63 -0.31 -13.64
N VAL A 346 19.27 -0.42 -12.36
CA VAL A 346 17.90 -0.33 -11.86
C VAL A 346 17.75 0.97 -11.08
N THR A 347 16.54 1.50 -11.06
CA THR A 347 16.12 2.63 -10.22
C THR A 347 14.71 2.33 -9.72
N LEU A 348 14.38 2.69 -8.49
CA LEU A 348 13.02 2.58 -7.99
C LEU A 348 12.02 3.44 -8.77
N ASN A 349 12.49 4.41 -9.57
CA ASN A 349 11.64 5.13 -10.54
C ASN A 349 11.06 4.24 -11.63
N SER A 350 11.66 3.07 -11.85
CA SER A 350 11.11 2.07 -12.76
C SER A 350 10.07 1.16 -12.11
N LEU A 351 9.85 1.28 -10.79
CA LEU A 351 8.69 0.66 -10.16
C LEU A 351 7.45 1.45 -10.59
N PRO A 352 6.34 0.78 -10.95
CA PRO A 352 5.08 1.46 -11.22
C PRO A 352 4.54 2.23 -10.01
N VAL A 353 5.14 2.06 -8.83
CA VAL A 353 4.76 2.67 -7.55
C VAL A 353 4.73 4.19 -7.64
N THR A 354 5.76 4.82 -8.23
CA THR A 354 5.77 6.30 -8.40
C THR A 354 4.56 6.75 -9.20
N GLY A 355 4.32 6.12 -10.35
CA GLY A 355 3.17 6.44 -11.19
C GLY A 355 1.85 6.16 -10.47
N ALA A 356 1.74 5.06 -9.71
CA ALA A 356 0.55 4.70 -8.96
C ALA A 356 0.24 5.71 -7.85
N MET A 357 1.27 6.24 -7.17
CA MET A 357 1.12 7.24 -6.12
C MET A 357 0.87 8.65 -6.69
N GLN A 358 1.42 8.97 -7.86
CA GLN A 358 1.13 10.23 -8.56
C GLN A 358 -0.26 10.24 -9.17
N ASN A 359 -0.76 9.08 -9.60
CA ASN A 359 -2.08 8.90 -10.19
C ASN A 359 -3.09 8.30 -9.20
N SER A 360 -2.86 8.46 -7.90
CA SER A 360 -3.80 8.02 -6.88
C SER A 360 -5.06 8.89 -6.86
N TYR A 361 -6.16 8.31 -6.38
CA TYR A 361 -7.47 8.94 -6.39
C TYR A 361 -8.11 8.96 -5.00
N ILE A 362 -8.90 10.00 -4.76
CA ILE A 362 -9.86 10.07 -3.67
C ILE A 362 -11.25 10.01 -4.29
N ILE A 363 -12.06 9.03 -3.91
CA ILE A 363 -13.48 8.95 -4.26
C ILE A 363 -14.29 9.34 -3.02
N ARG A 364 -15.18 10.33 -3.14
CA ARG A 364 -16.03 10.79 -2.05
C ARG A 364 -17.50 10.62 -2.39
N PHE A 365 -18.28 10.13 -1.44
CA PHE A 365 -19.74 10.02 -1.54
C PHE A 365 -20.40 10.25 -0.18
N THR A 366 -21.68 10.59 -0.19
CA THR A 366 -22.46 10.93 1.02
C THR A 366 -23.78 10.16 1.08
N ASN A 367 -24.75 10.62 1.89
CA ASN A 367 -26.04 9.97 2.14
C ASN A 367 -25.86 8.51 2.59
N VAL A 368 -24.99 8.30 3.58
CA VAL A 368 -24.69 6.97 4.13
C VAL A 368 -25.26 6.73 5.51
N SER A 369 -25.99 7.70 6.08
CA SER A 369 -26.50 7.63 7.45
C SER A 369 -27.40 6.41 7.69
N GLU A 370 -28.14 5.94 6.67
CA GLU A 370 -28.95 4.72 6.77
C GLU A 370 -28.11 3.43 6.91
N PHE A 371 -26.82 3.48 6.56
CA PHE A 371 -25.87 2.37 6.66
C PHE A 371 -24.97 2.50 7.90
N MET A 372 -25.20 3.49 8.77
CA MET A 372 -24.43 3.70 10.00
C MET A 372 -25.08 3.02 11.20
N ASP A 373 -25.53 1.79 11.01
CA ASP A 373 -26.28 1.00 12.00
C ASP A 373 -25.39 0.05 12.82
N GLY A 374 -24.07 0.11 12.61
CA GLY A 374 -23.09 -0.78 13.24
C GLY A 374 -23.01 -2.18 12.61
N GLN A 375 -23.74 -2.43 11.51
CA GLN A 375 -23.58 -3.63 10.70
C GLN A 375 -22.51 -3.44 9.62
N SER A 376 -22.16 -4.56 9.01
CA SER A 376 -21.30 -4.61 7.84
C SER A 376 -22.13 -4.35 6.59
N HIS A 377 -21.68 -3.42 5.76
CA HIS A 377 -22.28 -3.07 4.47
C HIS A 377 -21.30 -3.34 3.33
N GLU A 378 -21.84 -3.75 2.19
CA GLU A 378 -21.06 -3.97 0.98
C GLU A 378 -20.85 -2.65 0.25
N VAL A 379 -19.59 -2.28 0.01
CA VAL A 379 -19.25 -1.18 -0.90
C VAL A 379 -18.66 -1.76 -2.17
N LYS A 380 -19.36 -1.56 -3.30
CA LYS A 380 -18.93 -2.04 -4.61
C LYS A 380 -18.43 -0.86 -5.44
N VAL A 381 -17.14 -0.88 -5.74
CA VAL A 381 -16.52 0.05 -6.69
C VAL A 381 -16.38 -0.68 -8.04
N THR A 382 -16.78 -0.04 -9.13
CA THR A 382 -16.62 -0.59 -10.48
C THR A 382 -15.91 0.41 -11.36
N ILE A 383 -14.90 -0.04 -12.10
CA ILE A 383 -14.07 0.81 -12.95
C ILE A 383 -14.01 0.21 -14.35
N LEU A 384 -14.29 1.02 -15.37
CA LEU A 384 -14.36 0.59 -16.77
C LEU A 384 -13.71 1.63 -17.67
N SER A 385 -12.58 1.33 -18.29
CA SER A 385 -11.98 2.23 -19.29
C SER A 385 -12.93 2.47 -20.47
N GLU A 386 -12.79 3.60 -21.15
CA GLU A 386 -13.64 3.99 -22.29
C GLU A 386 -13.69 2.93 -23.41
N ASP A 387 -12.58 2.22 -23.60
CA ASP A 387 -12.45 1.14 -24.58
C ASP A 387 -12.81 -0.26 -24.04
N GLY A 388 -13.23 -0.35 -22.77
CA GLY A 388 -13.62 -1.57 -22.09
C GLY A 388 -12.49 -2.58 -21.83
N ARG A 389 -11.22 -2.21 -22.06
CA ARG A 389 -10.07 -3.09 -21.85
C ARG A 389 -9.73 -3.26 -20.37
N VAL A 390 -9.84 -2.18 -19.59
CA VAL A 390 -9.62 -2.18 -18.15
C VAL A 390 -10.96 -2.26 -17.46
N ARG A 391 -11.14 -3.32 -16.66
CA ARG A 391 -12.37 -3.67 -15.97
C ARG A 391 -12.01 -4.12 -14.57
N VAL A 392 -12.52 -3.44 -13.55
CA VAL A 392 -12.25 -3.75 -12.14
C VAL A 392 -13.52 -3.84 -11.34
#